data_AF-A0A2Z3HZI4-F1
#
_entry.id   AF-A0A2Z3HZI4-F1
#
_cell.length_a   1.000
_cell.length_b   1.000
_cell.length_c   1.000
_cell.angle_alpha   90.00
_cell.angle_beta   90.00
_cell.angle_gamma   90.00
#
_symmetry.space_group_name_H-M   'P 1'
#
loop_
_entity.id
_entity.type
_entity.pdbx_description
1 polymer ?
#
loop_
_entity_poly.entity_id
_entity_poly.type
_entity_poly.pdbx_seq_one_letter_code
_entity_poly.pdbx_strand_id
1 'polypeptide(L)'
;MTGFTSTLLYIIRLLGEIYISIILLRFLLQMVRADFYNPISQFIVNVTHPLLKPLRQIIPSIGRQDIASLVLAYLVQMVLTCILLLIIGIPFGAFIAKVPIIALINLLEAGFYLLFLLFIGNAILSWIAPDSRAPAAILIQQICYFILAPLRRIIPPIGIFDITPMIALLLLFFFNNFIIGALASYIVPGL
;
A
#
# COMPACT_ATOMS: atom_id res chain seq x y z
N MET A 1 29.38 -5.58 -3.82
CA MET A 1 28.79 -5.23 -2.51
C MET A 1 28.98 -6.41 -1.57
N THR A 2 29.32 -6.19 -0.30
CA THR A 2 29.47 -7.29 0.67
C THR A 2 28.11 -7.92 0.97
N GLY A 3 28.07 -9.20 1.36
CA GLY A 3 26.83 -9.87 1.78
C GLY A 3 26.13 -9.17 2.96
N PHE A 4 26.90 -8.52 3.83
CA PHE A 4 26.36 -7.70 4.91
C PHE A 4 25.57 -6.49 4.40
N THR A 5 26.10 -5.76 3.41
CA THR A 5 25.45 -4.57 2.86
C THR A 5 24.12 -4.90 2.20
N SER A 6 24.03 -6.02 1.46
CA SER A 6 22.77 -6.44 0.84
C SER A 6 21.72 -6.84 1.86
N THR A 7 22.09 -7.56 2.92
CA THR A 7 21.18 -7.88 4.02
C THR A 7 20.69 -6.63 4.74
N LEU A 8 21.57 -5.67 5.01
CA LEU A 8 21.21 -4.39 5.64
C LEU A 8 20.20 -3.62 4.78
N LEU A 9 20.46 -3.49 3.47
CA LEU A 9 19.55 -2.84 2.52
C LEU A 9 18.17 -3.52 2.49
N TYR A 10 18.14 -4.85 2.51
CA TYR A 10 16.89 -5.60 2.54
C TYR A 10 16.09 -5.34 3.82
N ILE A 11 16.73 -5.38 5.00
CA ILE A 11 16.06 -5.14 6.29
C ILE A 11 15.50 -3.71 6.34
N ILE A 12 16.29 -2.70 5.95
CA ILE A 12 15.84 -1.31 5.94
C ILE A 12 14.66 -1.12 4.98
N ARG A 13 14.77 -1.68 3.76
CA ARG A 13 13.67 -1.67 2.79
C ARG A 13 12.43 -2.33 3.36
N LEU A 14 12.55 -3.54 3.89
CA LEU A 14 11.43 -4.30 4.43
C LEU A 14 10.70 -3.53 5.55
N LEU A 15 11.45 -3.00 6.53
CA LEU A 15 10.86 -2.21 7.61
C LEU A 15 10.18 -0.93 7.10
N GLY A 16 10.80 -0.26 6.13
CA GLY A 16 10.22 0.91 5.47
C GLY A 16 8.91 0.58 4.76
N GLU A 17 8.90 -0.46 3.93
CA GLU A 17 7.71 -0.90 3.17
C GLU A 17 6.58 -1.40 4.09
N ILE A 18 6.90 -2.06 5.21
CA ILE A 18 5.92 -2.40 6.24
C ILE A 18 5.29 -1.12 6.80
N TYR A 19 6.10 -0.12 7.14
CA TYR A 19 5.59 1.14 7.69
C TYR A 19 4.73 1.92 6.68
N ILE A 20 5.16 1.99 5.42
CA ILE A 20 4.39 2.59 4.31
C ILE A 20 3.06 1.84 4.12
N SER A 21 3.08 0.51 4.15
CA SER A 21 1.86 -0.31 4.06
C SER A 21 0.88 -0.02 5.20
N ILE A 22 1.37 0.23 6.42
CA ILE A 22 0.52 0.64 7.55
C ILE A 22 -0.13 2.01 7.29
N ILE A 23 0.61 2.98 6.73
CA ILE A 23 0.05 4.29 6.36
C ILE A 23 -1.00 4.16 5.25
N LEU A 24 -0.71 3.37 4.21
CA LEU A 24 -1.67 3.10 3.13
C LEU A 24 -2.91 2.38 3.64
N LEU A 25 -2.75 1.44 4.57
CA LEU A 25 -3.87 0.75 5.20
C LEU A 25 -4.71 1.72 6.04
N ARG A 26 -4.10 2.67 6.77
CA ARG A 26 -4.84 3.75 7.45
C ARG A 26 -5.72 4.52 6.49
N PHE A 27 -5.18 4.88 5.31
CA PHE A 27 -5.94 5.56 4.28
C PHE A 27 -7.13 4.71 3.80
N LEU A 28 -6.92 3.42 3.49
CA LEU A 28 -7.99 2.50 3.09
C LEU A 28 -9.07 2.34 4.17
N LEU A 29 -8.66 2.19 5.44
CA LEU A 29 -9.59 2.10 6.57
C LEU A 29 -10.48 3.35 6.68
N GLN A 30 -9.90 4.53 6.49
CA GLN A 30 -10.67 5.77 6.51
C GLN A 30 -11.59 5.90 5.29
N MET A 31 -11.17 5.44 4.11
CA MET A 31 -12.02 5.43 2.91
C MET A 31 -13.29 4.61 3.10
N VAL A 32 -13.18 3.43 3.71
CA VAL A 32 -14.32 2.52 3.92
C VAL A 32 -15.06 2.78 5.23
N ARG A 33 -14.58 3.72 6.05
CA ARG A 33 -15.08 3.99 7.41
C ARG A 33 -15.11 2.72 8.26
N ALA A 34 -13.99 2.01 8.24
CA ALA A 34 -13.80 0.80 9.02
C ALA A 34 -14.05 1.06 10.50
N ASP A 35 -14.46 0.01 11.21
CA ASP A 35 -14.79 0.09 12.63
C ASP A 35 -13.55 0.51 13.46
N PHE A 36 -13.65 1.63 14.17
CA PHE A 36 -12.61 2.14 15.05
C PHE A 36 -12.50 1.36 16.38
N TYR A 37 -13.49 0.54 16.72
CA TYR A 37 -13.40 -0.37 17.87
C TYR A 37 -12.55 -1.61 17.58
N ASN A 38 -12.21 -1.87 16.31
CA ASN A 38 -11.34 -2.96 15.94
C ASN A 38 -9.90 -2.71 16.45
N PRO A 39 -9.27 -3.66 17.17
CA PRO A 39 -7.93 -3.45 17.73
C PRO A 39 -6.85 -3.19 16.67
N ILE A 40 -7.00 -3.76 15.48
CA ILE A 40 -6.05 -3.52 14.36
C ILE A 40 -6.22 -2.10 13.82
N SER A 41 -7.45 -1.62 13.71
CA SER A 41 -7.75 -0.23 13.31
C SER A 41 -7.11 0.75 14.31
N GLN A 42 -7.25 0.50 15.61
CA GLN A 42 -6.63 1.30 16.66
C GLN A 42 -5.11 1.27 16.58
N PHE A 43 -4.50 0.08 16.42
CA PHE A 43 -3.06 -0.06 16.24
C PHE A 43 -2.55 0.79 15.06
N ILE A 44 -3.18 0.66 13.90
CA ILE A 44 -2.80 1.40 12.69
C ILE A 44 -2.91 2.90 12.93
N VAL A 45 -4.02 3.38 13.48
CA VAL A 45 -4.23 4.80 13.78
C VAL A 45 -3.18 5.31 14.77
N ASN A 46 -2.90 4.55 15.84
CA ASN A 46 -1.95 4.94 16.89
C ASN A 46 -0.51 5.01 16.37
N VAL A 47 -0.07 4.03 15.57
CA VAL A 47 1.29 3.98 14.99
C VAL A 47 1.54 5.12 14.00
N THR A 48 0.51 5.50 13.24
CA THR A 48 0.64 6.52 12.18
C THR A 48 0.35 7.93 12.68
N HIS A 49 -0.37 8.08 13.82
CA HIS A 49 -0.77 9.38 14.34
C HIS A 49 0.39 10.35 14.67
N PRO A 50 1.51 9.92 15.29
CA PRO A 50 2.61 10.83 15.63
C PRO A 50 3.19 11.60 14.43
N LEU A 51 3.38 10.92 13.29
CA LEU A 51 3.88 11.57 12.07
C LEU A 51 2.79 12.29 11.29
N LEU A 52 1.53 11.83 11.39
CA LEU A 52 0.43 12.43 10.66
C LEU A 52 -0.10 13.72 11.31
N LYS A 53 -0.05 13.83 12.64
CA LYS A 53 -0.52 15.02 13.39
C LYS A 53 0.10 16.34 12.91
N PRO A 54 1.44 16.49 12.79
CA PRO A 54 2.03 17.73 12.30
C PRO A 54 1.63 18.01 10.84
N LEU A 55 1.56 16.96 10.01
CA LEU A 55 1.20 17.13 8.60
C LEU A 55 -0.25 17.60 8.41
N ARG A 56 -1.19 17.12 9.25
CA ARG A 56 -2.59 17.56 9.27
C ARG A 56 -2.79 19.02 9.70
N GLN A 57 -1.79 19.63 10.35
CA GLN A 57 -1.84 21.06 10.66
C GLN A 57 -1.59 21.92 9.42
N ILE A 58 -0.84 21.39 8.44
CA ILE A 58 -0.48 22.09 7.20
C ILE A 58 -1.48 21.75 6.10
N ILE A 59 -1.86 20.49 5.99
CA ILE A 59 -2.77 19.98 4.96
C ILE A 59 -4.15 19.84 5.58
N PRO A 60 -5.10 20.75 5.28
CA PRO A 60 -6.47 20.60 5.75
C PRO A 60 -7.05 19.30 5.19
N SER A 61 -7.81 18.57 6.01
CA SER A 61 -8.54 17.40 5.55
C SER A 61 -9.62 17.83 4.56
N ILE A 62 -9.40 17.61 3.26
CA ILE A 62 -10.38 17.92 2.22
C ILE A 62 -11.48 16.84 2.26
N GLY A 63 -12.57 17.15 2.96
CA GLY A 63 -13.76 16.28 3.02
C GLY A 63 -13.54 14.98 3.78
N ARG A 64 -13.97 13.85 3.19
CA ARG A 64 -13.97 12.51 3.81
C ARG A 64 -12.67 11.73 3.61
N GLN A 65 -11.73 12.22 2.80
CA GLN A 65 -10.51 11.51 2.41
C GLN A 65 -9.29 12.04 3.17
N ASP A 66 -8.43 11.13 3.65
CA ASP A 66 -7.20 11.48 4.37
C ASP A 66 -6.03 11.71 3.41
N ILE A 67 -6.07 12.81 2.67
CA ILE A 67 -4.97 13.18 1.74
C ILE A 67 -3.64 13.31 2.50
N ALA A 68 -3.69 13.76 3.76
CA ALA A 68 -2.50 13.82 4.62
C ALA A 68 -1.83 12.45 4.77
N SER A 69 -2.59 11.34 4.81
CA SER A 69 -1.99 10.00 4.88
C SER A 69 -1.25 9.61 3.61
N LEU A 70 -1.78 9.96 2.43
CA LEU A 70 -1.07 9.72 1.16
C LEU A 70 0.18 10.57 1.04
N VAL A 71 0.11 11.85 1.44
CA VAL A 71 1.29 12.73 1.45
C VAL A 71 2.33 12.24 2.44
N LEU A 72 1.91 11.76 3.63
CA LEU A 72 2.83 11.16 4.59
C LEU A 72 3.51 9.92 3.99
N ALA A 73 2.75 9.01 3.38
CA ALA A 73 3.30 7.82 2.75
C ALA A 73 4.33 8.18 1.67
N TYR A 74 4.03 9.19 0.85
CA TYR A 74 4.94 9.69 -0.17
C TYR A 74 6.23 10.28 0.41
N LEU A 75 6.15 11.13 1.44
CA LEU A 75 7.33 11.71 2.09
C LEU A 75 8.20 10.63 2.75
N VAL A 76 7.57 9.65 3.42
CA VAL A 76 8.27 8.51 4.00
C VAL A 76 8.97 7.68 2.91
N GLN A 77 8.32 7.44 1.77
CA GLN A 77 8.92 6.74 0.64
C GLN A 77 10.12 7.50 0.05
N MET A 78 10.04 8.82 -0.05
CA MET A 78 11.17 9.65 -0.48
C MET A 78 12.36 9.50 0.46
N VAL A 79 12.13 9.59 1.78
CA VAL A 79 13.17 9.42 2.79
C VAL A 79 13.79 8.02 2.72
N LEU A 80 12.96 6.97 2.63
CA LEU A 80 13.43 5.59 2.49
C LEU A 80 14.30 5.42 1.24
N THR A 81 13.83 5.94 0.10
CA THR A 81 14.55 5.86 -1.18
C THR A 81 15.89 6.57 -1.09
N CYS A 82 15.95 7.77 -0.51
CA CYS A 82 17.21 8.48 -0.25
C CYS A 82 18.18 7.65 0.60
N ILE A 83 17.71 7.10 1.73
CA ILE A 83 18.53 6.29 2.63
C ILE A 83 19.13 5.08 1.89
N LEU A 84 18.31 4.36 1.13
CA LEU A 84 18.76 3.19 0.38
C LEU A 84 19.80 3.56 -0.69
N LEU A 85 19.60 4.64 -1.43
CA LEU A 85 20.56 5.08 -2.47
C LEU A 85 21.89 5.57 -1.87
N LEU A 86 21.86 6.21 -0.69
CA LEU A 86 23.07 6.61 0.04
C LEU A 86 23.85 5.39 0.52
N ILE A 87 23.19 4.35 1.04
CA ILE A 87 23.86 3.11 1.49
C ILE A 87 24.48 2.34 0.31
N ILE A 88 23.85 2.42 -0.87
CA ILE A 88 24.42 1.86 -2.12
C ILE A 88 25.70 2.63 -2.54
N GLY A 89 25.91 3.84 -2.03
CA GLY A 89 27.08 4.67 -2.33
C GLY A 89 26.86 5.63 -3.50
N ILE A 90 25.62 5.85 -3.93
CA ILE A 90 25.31 6.84 -4.97
C ILE A 90 25.39 8.23 -4.33
N PRO A 91 26.15 9.19 -4.90
CA PRO A 91 26.26 10.53 -4.34
C PRO A 91 24.91 11.26 -4.41
N PHE A 92 24.57 12.01 -3.35
CA PHE A 92 23.29 12.69 -3.19
C PHE A 92 22.87 13.52 -4.42
N GLY A 93 23.79 14.31 -4.97
CA GLY A 93 23.52 15.15 -6.14
C GLY A 93 23.14 14.36 -7.40
N ALA A 94 23.57 13.09 -7.53
CA ALA A 94 23.29 12.28 -8.71
C ALA A 94 21.85 11.72 -8.73
N PHE A 95 21.21 11.60 -7.57
CA PHE A 95 19.89 10.98 -7.48
C PHE A 95 18.77 11.93 -7.01
N ILE A 96 19.09 13.04 -6.34
CA ILE A 96 18.08 13.87 -5.65
C ILE A 96 16.93 14.34 -6.56
N ALA A 97 17.23 14.69 -7.82
CA ALA A 97 16.22 15.09 -8.79
C ALA A 97 15.29 13.92 -9.22
N LYS A 98 15.78 12.67 -9.15
CA LYS A 98 15.03 11.47 -9.52
C LYS A 98 14.21 10.89 -8.36
N VAL A 99 14.58 11.18 -7.11
CA VAL A 99 13.89 10.63 -5.92
C VAL A 99 12.39 10.87 -5.92
N PRO A 100 11.86 12.07 -6.24
CA PRO A 100 10.42 12.28 -6.21
C PRO A 100 9.66 11.31 -7.12
N ILE A 101 10.21 11.02 -8.30
CA ILE A 101 9.59 10.14 -9.29
C ILE A 101 9.78 8.67 -8.87
N ILE A 102 10.99 8.27 -8.45
CA ILE A 102 11.26 6.90 -7.96
C ILE A 102 10.37 6.58 -6.76
N ALA A 103 10.24 7.51 -5.81
CA ALA A 103 9.37 7.34 -4.65
C ALA A 103 7.90 7.25 -5.04
N LEU A 104 7.45 8.00 -6.05
CA LEU A 104 6.08 7.88 -6.52
C LEU A 104 5.81 6.48 -7.10
N ILE A 105 6.74 5.96 -7.91
CA ILE A 105 6.63 4.62 -8.49
C ILE A 105 6.64 3.55 -7.38
N ASN A 106 7.58 3.60 -6.44
CA ASN A 106 7.66 2.64 -5.33
C ASN A 106 6.41 2.70 -4.45
N LEU A 107 5.84 3.89 -4.21
CA LEU A 107 4.61 4.05 -3.44
C LEU A 107 3.41 3.43 -4.17
N LEU A 108 3.32 3.60 -5.50
CA LEU A 108 2.29 2.95 -6.32
C LEU A 108 2.43 1.43 -6.25
N GLU A 109 3.65 0.91 -6.40
CA GLU A 109 3.96 -0.52 -6.29
C GLU A 109 3.57 -1.06 -4.90
N ALA A 110 3.88 -0.34 -3.82
CA ALA A 110 3.47 -0.69 -2.46
C ALA A 110 1.93 -0.72 -2.31
N GLY A 111 1.22 0.21 -2.95
CA GLY A 111 -0.25 0.21 -3.02
C GLY A 111 -0.80 -1.00 -3.75
N PHE A 112 -0.26 -1.35 -4.92
CA PHE A 112 -0.63 -2.56 -5.65
C PHE A 112 -0.35 -3.82 -4.83
N TYR A 113 0.81 -3.91 -4.19
CA TYR A 113 1.16 -5.04 -3.34
C TYR A 113 0.23 -5.18 -2.12
N LEU A 114 -0.15 -4.06 -1.49
CA LEU A 114 -1.12 -4.08 -0.39
C LEU A 114 -2.49 -4.60 -0.86
N LEU A 115 -2.99 -4.12 -2.00
CA LEU A 115 -4.25 -4.61 -2.58
C LEU A 115 -4.17 -6.09 -2.94
N PHE A 116 -3.04 -6.54 -3.47
CA PHE A 116 -2.80 -7.94 -3.78
C PHE A 116 -2.94 -8.82 -2.53
N LEU A 117 -2.31 -8.42 -1.42
CA LEU A 117 -2.44 -9.12 -0.14
C LEU A 117 -3.87 -9.12 0.40
N LEU A 118 -4.58 -7.98 0.31
CA LEU A 118 -5.97 -7.88 0.74
C LEU A 118 -6.91 -8.75 -0.08
N PHE A 119 -6.71 -8.83 -1.41
CA PHE A 119 -7.53 -9.66 -2.29
C PHE A 119 -7.25 -11.15 -2.09
N ILE A 120 -6.00 -11.56 -1.91
CA ILE A 120 -5.66 -12.93 -1.52
C ILE A 120 -6.29 -13.27 -0.17
N GLY A 121 -6.12 -12.39 0.83
CA GLY A 121 -6.72 -12.59 2.15
C GLY A 121 -8.24 -12.74 2.06
N ASN A 122 -8.92 -11.90 1.29
CA ASN A 122 -10.36 -11.99 1.08
C ASN A 122 -10.78 -13.28 0.35
N ALA A 123 -10.01 -13.72 -0.67
CA ALA A 123 -10.28 -14.97 -1.36
C ALA A 123 -10.18 -16.17 -0.40
N ILE A 124 -9.09 -16.25 0.36
CA ILE A 124 -8.87 -17.29 1.37
C ILE A 124 -10.00 -17.28 2.40
N LEU A 125 -10.36 -16.10 2.93
CA LEU A 125 -11.47 -15.97 3.88
C LEU A 125 -12.80 -16.43 3.28
N SER A 126 -13.10 -16.08 2.02
CA SER A 126 -14.36 -16.48 1.39
C SER A 126 -14.49 -18.00 1.21
N TRP A 127 -13.39 -18.70 0.95
CA TRP A 127 -13.40 -20.14 0.69
C TRP A 127 -13.34 -20.98 1.96
N ILE A 128 -12.56 -20.52 2.96
CA ILE A 128 -12.25 -21.32 4.15
C ILE A 128 -13.11 -20.91 5.34
N ALA A 129 -13.37 -19.62 5.52
CA ALA A 129 -14.00 -19.09 6.73
C ALA A 129 -14.86 -17.83 6.45
N PRO A 130 -15.94 -17.97 5.66
CA PRO A 130 -16.75 -16.83 5.22
C PRO A 130 -17.33 -16.01 6.39
N ASP A 131 -17.71 -16.67 7.49
CA ASP A 131 -18.31 -16.05 8.68
C ASP A 131 -17.28 -15.69 9.78
N SER A 132 -16.00 -15.56 9.43
CA SER A 132 -14.94 -15.27 10.40
C SER A 132 -15.15 -13.92 11.12
N ARG A 133 -15.17 -13.96 12.45
CA ARG A 133 -15.26 -12.78 13.31
C ARG A 133 -13.91 -12.28 13.80
N ALA A 134 -12.81 -12.80 13.26
CA ALA A 134 -11.47 -12.36 13.61
C ALA A 134 -11.30 -10.87 13.23
N PRO A 135 -10.64 -10.03 14.07
CA PRO A 135 -10.50 -8.61 13.79
C PRO A 135 -9.89 -8.30 12.41
N ALA A 136 -8.89 -9.08 11.97
CA ALA A 136 -8.29 -8.92 10.65
C ALA A 136 -9.25 -9.27 9.52
N ALA A 137 -10.03 -10.36 9.68
CA ALA A 137 -10.98 -10.82 8.68
C ALA A 137 -12.06 -9.77 8.42
N ILE A 138 -12.59 -9.16 9.48
CA ILE A 138 -13.59 -8.10 9.39
C ILE A 138 -13.05 -6.91 8.57
N LEU A 139 -11.83 -6.45 8.86
CA LEU A 139 -11.24 -5.32 8.13
C LEU A 139 -10.95 -5.65 6.66
N ILE A 140 -10.39 -6.84 6.38
CA ILE A 140 -10.13 -7.30 5.02
C ILE A 140 -11.43 -7.35 4.22
N GLN A 141 -12.48 -7.95 4.78
CA GLN A 141 -13.78 -8.05 4.12
C GLN A 141 -14.42 -6.67 3.91
N GLN A 142 -14.34 -5.74 4.87
CA GLN A 142 -14.84 -4.37 4.73
C GLN A 142 -14.14 -3.60 3.60
N ILE A 143 -12.80 -3.67 3.57
CA ILE A 143 -11.99 -3.01 2.54
C ILE A 143 -12.29 -3.63 1.17
N CYS A 144 -12.23 -4.95 1.07
CA CYS A 144 -12.45 -5.66 -0.19
C CYS A 144 -13.89 -5.55 -0.68
N TYR A 145 -14.89 -5.51 0.21
CA TYR A 145 -16.28 -5.27 -0.20
C TYR A 145 -16.43 -3.93 -0.91
N PHE A 146 -15.83 -2.87 -0.38
CA PHE A 146 -15.88 -1.55 -1.01
C PHE A 146 -15.14 -1.52 -2.35
N ILE A 147 -13.92 -2.05 -2.40
CA ILE A 147 -13.06 -2.00 -3.60
C ILE A 147 -13.57 -2.92 -4.70
N LEU A 148 -14.04 -4.12 -4.35
CA LEU A 148 -14.52 -5.11 -5.30
C LEU A 148 -15.99 -4.91 -5.69
N ALA A 149 -16.74 -4.03 -5.02
CA ALA A 149 -18.17 -3.80 -5.31
C ALA A 149 -18.47 -3.52 -6.80
N PRO A 150 -17.70 -2.68 -7.53
CA PRO A 150 -17.92 -2.47 -8.96
C PRO A 150 -17.73 -3.76 -9.77
N LEU A 151 -16.70 -4.55 -9.44
CA LEU A 151 -16.39 -5.79 -10.16
C LEU A 151 -17.41 -6.89 -9.85
N ARG A 152 -17.90 -6.96 -8.61
CA ARG A 152 -18.96 -7.89 -8.17
C ARG A 152 -20.31 -7.65 -8.88
N ARG A 153 -20.54 -6.47 -9.43
CA ARG A 153 -21.73 -6.20 -10.27
C ARG A 153 -21.65 -6.88 -11.63
N ILE A 154 -20.43 -7.13 -12.12
CA ILE A 154 -20.19 -7.78 -13.43
C ILE A 154 -20.00 -9.29 -13.23
N ILE A 155 -19.25 -9.68 -12.20
CA ILE A 155 -18.89 -11.06 -11.90
C ILE A 155 -19.32 -11.34 -10.45
N PRO A 156 -20.59 -11.66 -10.19
CA PRO A 156 -21.08 -11.92 -8.85
C PRO A 156 -20.48 -13.21 -8.27
N PRO A 157 -20.42 -13.35 -6.93
CA PRO A 157 -20.01 -14.59 -6.29
C PRO A 157 -20.87 -15.79 -6.71
N ILE A 158 -20.26 -16.96 -6.86
CA ILE A 158 -20.96 -18.19 -7.26
C ILE A 158 -21.09 -19.09 -6.03
N GLY A 159 -22.27 -19.04 -5.39
CA GLY A 159 -22.50 -19.75 -4.13
C GLY A 159 -21.60 -19.20 -3.01
N ILE A 160 -20.86 -20.09 -2.34
CA ILE A 160 -19.93 -19.73 -1.26
C ILE A 160 -18.58 -19.22 -1.82
N PHE A 161 -18.26 -19.55 -3.07
CA PHE A 161 -16.99 -19.20 -3.68
C PHE A 161 -17.05 -17.82 -4.34
N ASP A 162 -16.31 -16.86 -3.75
CA ASP A 162 -16.11 -15.56 -4.37
C ASP A 162 -14.92 -15.63 -5.35
N ILE A 163 -15.21 -15.62 -6.65
CA ILE A 163 -14.21 -15.60 -7.73
C ILE A 163 -13.79 -14.16 -8.06
N THR A 164 -14.56 -13.16 -7.63
CA THR A 164 -14.28 -11.75 -7.93
C THR A 164 -12.85 -11.32 -7.52
N PRO A 165 -12.30 -11.72 -6.34
CA PRO A 165 -10.92 -11.45 -5.98
C PRO A 165 -9.89 -12.02 -6.97
N MET A 166 -10.14 -13.18 -7.58
CA MET A 166 -9.20 -13.77 -8.56
C MET A 166 -9.12 -12.93 -9.83
N ILE A 167 -10.27 -12.47 -10.33
CA ILE A 167 -10.30 -11.56 -11.48
C ILE A 167 -9.68 -10.21 -11.12
N ALA A 168 -9.94 -9.71 -9.91
CA ALA A 168 -9.31 -8.50 -9.42
C ALA A 168 -7.78 -8.63 -9.34
N LEU A 169 -7.26 -9.77 -8.88
CA LEU A 169 -5.81 -10.06 -8.86
C LEU A 169 -5.20 -10.06 -10.26
N LEU A 170 -5.89 -10.64 -11.25
CA LEU A 170 -5.43 -10.61 -12.65
C LEU A 170 -5.34 -9.17 -13.18
N LEU A 171 -6.40 -8.38 -12.97
CA LEU A 171 -6.41 -6.96 -13.35
C LEU A 171 -5.32 -6.18 -12.62
N LEU A 172 -5.16 -6.42 -11.31
CA LEU A 172 -4.15 -5.77 -10.49
C LEU A 172 -2.74 -6.09 -10.98
N PHE A 173 -2.47 -7.35 -11.33
CA PHE A 173 -1.19 -7.75 -11.92
C PHE A 173 -0.95 -7.05 -13.26
N PHE A 174 -1.96 -7.03 -14.15
CA PHE A 174 -1.85 -6.33 -15.43
C PHE A 174 -1.55 -4.84 -15.24
N PHE A 175 -2.34 -4.14 -14.42
CA PHE A 175 -2.18 -2.71 -14.18
C PHE A 175 -0.87 -2.38 -13.46
N ASN A 176 -0.44 -3.19 -12.49
CA ASN A 176 0.85 -3.00 -11.84
C ASN A 176 1.98 -3.04 -12.88
N ASN A 177 2.07 -4.10 -13.68
CA ASN A 177 3.13 -4.23 -14.68
C ASN A 177 3.05 -3.14 -15.77
N PHE A 178 1.85 -2.84 -16.26
CA PHE A 178 1.66 -1.84 -17.31
C PHE A 178 2.02 -0.43 -16.82
N ILE A 179 1.49 -0.01 -15.66
CA ILE A 179 1.69 1.34 -15.13
C ILE A 179 3.12 1.52 -14.65
N ILE A 180 3.64 0.57 -13.86
CA ILE A 180 5.02 0.67 -13.34
C ILE A 180 6.02 0.59 -14.48
N GLY A 181 5.83 -0.30 -15.46
CA GLY A 181 6.68 -0.37 -16.65
C GLY A 181 6.67 0.94 -17.44
N ALA A 182 5.49 1.49 -17.72
CA ALA A 182 5.36 2.78 -18.41
C ALA A 182 6.07 3.90 -17.65
N LEU A 183 5.86 4.02 -16.34
CA LEU A 183 6.48 5.07 -15.52
C LEU A 183 8.00 4.88 -15.39
N ALA A 184 8.48 3.65 -15.26
CA ALA A 184 9.90 3.34 -15.13
C ALA A 184 10.69 3.68 -16.40
N SER A 185 10.07 3.51 -17.58
CA SER A 185 10.68 3.85 -18.89
C SER A 185 11.11 5.33 -18.99
N TYR A 186 10.45 6.22 -18.26
CA TYR A 186 10.81 7.65 -18.20
C TYR A 186 12.01 7.95 -17.29
N ILE A 187 12.36 7.05 -16.36
CA ILE A 187 13.49 7.23 -15.43
C ILE A 187 14.77 6.60 -15.99
N VAL A 188 14.65 5.45 -16.65
CA VAL A 188 15.73 4.74 -17.32
C VAL A 188 15.28 4.45 -18.76
N PRO A 189 15.68 5.27 -19.74
CA PRO A 189 15.33 5.01 -21.13
C PRO A 189 15.92 3.66 -21.59
N GLY A 190 15.08 2.74 -22.05
CA GLY A 190 15.52 1.49 -22.68
C GLY A 190 15.14 0.17 -22.00
N LEU A 191 14.15 0.17 -21.09
CA LEU A 191 13.40 -1.04 -20.70
C LEU A 191 12.04 -1.05 -21.41
#